data_AF-A0AAJ4DN47-F1
#
_entry.id   AF-A0AAJ4DN47-F1
#
_cell.length_a   1.000
_cell.length_b   1.000
_cell.length_c   1.000
_cell.angle_alpha   90.00
_cell.angle_beta   90.00
_cell.angle_gamma   90.00
#
_symmetry.space_group_name_H-M   'P 1'
#
loop_
_entity.id
_entity.type
_entity.pdbx_description
1 polymer ?
#
loop_
_entity_poly.entity_id
_entity_poly.type
_entity_poly.pdbx_seq_one_letter_code
_entity_poly.pdbx_strand_id
1 'polypeptide(L)'
;MSIIFESTIKMVEGSKTDWYIELKDTIDGTIEICKDLQEYSKKIEELGNKYGGIIDEVKWNKNEDIHPIIINEIRFKMAELQKEIEEERGEPIIKEENS
;
A
#
# COMPACT_ATOMS: atom_id res chain seq x y z
N MET A 1 -4.48 -16.40 -13.64
CA MET A 1 -3.36 -15.49 -13.31
C MET A 1 -3.84 -14.70 -12.13
N SER A 2 -3.08 -14.65 -11.04
CA SER A 2 -3.46 -13.91 -9.84
C SER A 2 -2.87 -12.51 -9.94
N ILE A 3 -3.71 -11.49 -9.81
CA ILE A 3 -3.31 -10.09 -9.93
C ILE A 3 -2.92 -9.60 -8.56
N ILE A 4 -1.61 -9.51 -8.37
CA ILE A 4 -1.00 -9.17 -7.10
C ILE A 4 -0.33 -7.82 -7.25
N PHE A 5 -0.68 -6.88 -6.39
CA PHE A 5 0.03 -5.61 -6.25
C PHE A 5 0.88 -5.62 -4.98
N GLU A 6 2.07 -5.05 -5.04
CA GLU A 6 2.97 -4.86 -3.90
C GLU A 6 3.00 -3.39 -3.52
N SER A 7 2.41 -3.04 -2.39
CA SER A 7 2.40 -1.70 -1.83
C SER A 7 3.47 -1.59 -0.75
N THR A 8 4.50 -0.78 -1.00
CA THR A 8 5.64 -0.61 -0.10
C THR A 8 5.72 0.82 0.43
N ILE A 9 5.63 0.97 1.75
CA ILE A 9 5.79 2.27 2.40
C ILE A 9 7.28 2.61 2.49
N LYS A 10 7.68 3.75 1.92
CA LYS A 10 9.06 4.25 1.92
C LYS A 10 9.12 5.69 2.41
N MET A 11 10.21 6.04 3.09
CA MET A 11 10.53 7.42 3.46
C MET A 11 11.09 8.16 2.24
N VAL A 12 10.75 9.44 2.09
CA VAL A 12 11.40 10.31 1.11
C VAL A 12 12.84 10.53 1.55
N GLU A 13 13.79 10.25 0.67
CA GLU A 13 15.21 10.41 0.95
C GLU A 13 15.54 11.86 1.32
N GLY A 14 16.17 12.07 2.47
CA GLY A 14 16.48 13.39 3.00
C GLY A 14 15.37 14.05 3.84
N SER A 15 14.17 13.47 3.85
CA SER A 15 13.07 13.91 4.73
C SER A 15 12.99 13.04 5.99
N LYS A 16 12.75 13.70 7.12
CA LYS A 16 12.55 13.02 8.41
C LYS A 16 11.09 12.75 8.73
N THR A 17 10.16 13.24 7.92
CA THR A 17 8.70 13.19 8.14
C THR A 17 7.92 12.74 6.91
N ASP A 18 8.46 13.01 5.71
CA ASP A 18 7.76 12.70 4.47
C ASP A 18 7.98 11.25 4.07
N TRP A 19 6.90 10.57 3.73
CA TRP A 19 6.88 9.19 3.26
C TRP A 19 5.89 9.08 2.10
N TYR A 20 5.99 8.00 1.34
CA TYR A 20 5.14 7.69 0.19
C TYR A 20 4.89 6.18 0.11
N ILE A 21 3.88 5.82 -0.65
CA ILE A 21 3.50 4.44 -0.97
C ILE A 21 3.99 4.16 -2.38
N GLU A 22 4.85 3.16 -2.50
CA GLU A 22 5.26 2.62 -3.79
C GLU A 22 4.34 1.44 -4.12
N LEU A 23 3.40 1.64 -5.04
CA LEU A 23 2.51 0.62 -5.56
C LEU A 23 3.16 -0.03 -6.78
N LYS A 24 3.55 -1.29 -6.65
CA LYS A 24 4.20 -2.06 -7.70
C LYS A 24 3.27 -3.14 -8.20
N ASP A 25 3.08 -3.16 -9.51
CA ASP A 25 2.37 -4.23 -10.20
C ASP A 25 3.33 -5.42 -10.42
N THR A 26 2.96 -6.59 -9.90
CA THR A 26 3.80 -7.80 -10.03
C THR A 26 3.59 -8.54 -11.35
N ILE A 27 2.55 -8.18 -12.11
CA ILE A 27 2.25 -8.75 -13.44
C ILE A 27 3.13 -8.10 -14.51
N ASP A 28 3.17 -6.77 -14.54
CA ASP A 28 3.90 -6.02 -15.57
C ASP A 28 5.19 -5.33 -15.06
N GLY A 29 5.38 -5.25 -13.75
CA GLY A 29 6.55 -4.61 -13.13
C GLY A 29 6.45 -3.09 -13.03
N THR A 30 5.31 -2.48 -13.32
CA THR A 30 5.08 -1.02 -13.21
C THR A 30 5.15 -0.60 -11.76
N ILE A 31 5.80 0.53 -11.49
CA ILE A 31 5.91 1.10 -10.15
C ILE A 31 5.29 2.50 -10.18
N GLU A 32 4.28 2.71 -9.35
CA GLU A 32 3.56 3.98 -9.16
C GLU A 32 3.83 4.50 -7.75
N ILE A 33 4.20 5.77 -7.65
CA ILE A 33 4.46 6.43 -6.37
C ILE A 33 3.22 7.25 -5.99
N CYS A 34 2.61 6.89 -4.86
CA CYS A 34 1.44 7.55 -4.30
C CYS A 34 1.84 8.28 -3.03
N LYS A 35 1.59 9.58 -2.93
CA LYS A 35 1.93 10.38 -1.75
C LYS A 35 0.85 10.32 -0.67
N ASP A 36 -0.36 9.98 -1.08
CA ASP A 36 -1.52 9.88 -0.21
C ASP A 36 -2.42 8.72 -0.65
N LEU A 37 -3.40 8.43 0.20
CA LEU A 37 -4.33 7.33 0.00
C LEU A 37 -5.28 7.57 -1.17
N GLN A 38 -5.58 8.83 -1.47
CA GLN A 38 -6.45 9.19 -2.58
C GLN A 38 -5.78 8.91 -3.93
N GLU A 39 -4.49 9.23 -4.05
CA GLU A 39 -3.66 8.83 -5.20
C GLU A 39 -3.57 7.32 -5.28
N TYR A 40 -3.36 6.65 -4.16
CA TYR A 40 -3.27 5.19 -4.10
C TYR A 40 -4.55 4.49 -4.59
N SER A 41 -5.72 4.85 -4.06
CA SER A 41 -7.02 4.30 -4.46
C SER A 41 -7.24 4.48 -5.96
N LYS A 42 -7.02 5.69 -6.47
CA LYS A 42 -7.16 5.97 -7.90
C LYS A 42 -6.21 5.14 -8.75
N LYS A 43 -4.96 4.96 -8.31
CA LYS A 43 -3.95 4.16 -9.02
C LYS A 43 -4.27 2.67 -9.00
N ILE A 44 -4.73 2.15 -7.86
CA ILE A 44 -5.21 0.78 -7.76
C ILE A 44 -6.42 0.55 -8.67
N GLU A 45 -7.35 1.50 -8.77
CA GLU A 45 -8.50 1.40 -9.66
C GLU A 45 -8.07 1.45 -11.13
N GLU A 46 -7.14 2.34 -11.49
CA GLU A 46 -6.56 2.42 -12.84
C GLU A 46 -5.85 1.12 -13.24
N LEU A 47 -5.02 0.57 -12.34
CA LEU A 47 -4.33 -0.70 -12.55
C LEU A 47 -5.29 -1.89 -12.54
N GLY A 48 -6.25 -1.92 -11.63
CA GLY A 48 -7.31 -2.92 -11.58
C GLY A 48 -8.12 -2.92 -12.88
N ASN A 49 -8.52 -1.74 -13.37
CA ASN A 49 -9.25 -1.58 -14.64
C ASN A 49 -8.46 -2.09 -15.84
N LYS A 50 -7.13 -1.93 -15.85
CA LYS A 50 -6.25 -2.53 -16.87
C LYS A 50 -6.43 -4.05 -16.96
N TYR A 51 -6.77 -4.68 -15.84
CA TYR A 51 -7.03 -6.10 -15.73
C TYR A 51 -8.52 -6.47 -15.61
N GLY A 52 -9.42 -5.55 -16.00
CA GLY A 52 -10.87 -5.80 -15.99
C GLY A 52 -11.52 -5.63 -14.61
N GLY A 53 -10.89 -4.89 -13.70
CA GLY A 53 -11.37 -4.62 -12.34
C GLY A 53 -11.10 -5.75 -11.35
N ILE A 54 -10.30 -6.75 -11.73
CA ILE A 54 -10.02 -7.91 -10.89
C ILE A 54 -8.68 -7.69 -10.20
N ILE A 55 -8.73 -7.59 -8.87
CA ILE A 55 -7.54 -7.57 -8.02
C ILE A 55 -7.67 -8.76 -7.07
N ASP A 56 -6.75 -9.71 -7.17
CA ASP A 56 -6.75 -10.88 -6.29
C ASP A 56 -6.16 -10.50 -4.93
N GLU A 57 -4.96 -9.92 -4.91
CA GLU A 57 -4.21 -9.68 -3.68
C GLU A 57 -3.44 -8.35 -3.72
N VAL A 58 -3.29 -7.73 -2.54
CA VAL A 58 -2.41 -6.57 -2.36
C VAL A 58 -1.50 -6.88 -1.18
N LYS A 59 -0.20 -7.02 -1.46
CA LYS A 59 0.84 -7.26 -0.46
C LYS A 59 1.33 -5.94 0.09
N TRP A 60 1.29 -5.80 1.41
CA TRP A 60 1.78 -4.62 2.10
C TRP A 60 3.14 -4.86 2.71
N ASN A 61 4.10 -4.01 2.34
CA ASN A 61 5.44 -3.99 2.89
C ASN A 61 5.75 -2.62 3.47
N LYS A 62 6.64 -2.60 4.46
CA LYS A 62 7.21 -1.37 5.00
C LYS A 62 8.72 -1.45 4.88
N ASN A 63 9.35 -0.36 4.48
CA ASN A 63 10.80 -0.30 4.48
C ASN A 63 11.33 -0.21 5.91
N GLU A 64 12.46 -0.85 6.21
CA GLU A 64 13.02 -0.91 7.57
C GLU A 64 13.71 0.39 7.99
N ASP A 65 13.98 1.29 7.04
CA ASP A 65 14.67 2.57 7.24
C ASP A 65 13.74 3.69 7.78
N ILE A 66 12.73 3.31 8.56
CA ILE A 66 11.78 4.26 9.14
C ILE A 66 12.35 4.81 10.44
N HIS A 67 12.48 6.13 10.49
CA HIS A 67 12.92 6.83 11.70
C HIS A 67 11.92 6.61 12.85
N PRO A 68 12.37 6.31 14.09
CA PRO A 68 11.49 5.96 15.21
C PRO A 68 10.49 7.04 15.63
N ILE A 69 10.76 8.31 15.31
CA ILE A 69 9.80 9.41 15.49
C ILE A 69 8.59 9.25 14.57
N ILE A 70 8.81 8.74 13.35
CA ILE A 70 7.81 8.52 12.32
C ILE A 70 7.14 7.16 12.47
N ILE A 71 7.73 6.21 13.20
CA ILE A 71 7.09 4.92 13.51
C ILE A 71 5.69 5.11 14.09
N ASN A 72 5.48 6.11 14.96
CA ASN A 72 4.15 6.36 15.53
C ASN A 72 3.17 6.90 14.49
N GLU A 73 3.64 7.79 13.62
CA GLU A 73 2.83 8.32 12.52
C GLU A 73 2.50 7.22 11.51
N ILE A 74 3.48 6.41 11.12
CA ILE A 74 3.29 5.26 10.23
C ILE A 74 2.40 4.21 10.88
N ARG A 75 2.44 3.99 12.19
CA ARG A 75 1.46 3.11 12.87
C ARG A 75 0.04 3.65 12.73
N PHE A 76 -0.16 4.94 12.95
CA PHE A 76 -1.48 5.57 12.78
C PHE A 76 -1.95 5.46 11.33
N LYS A 77 -1.06 5.77 10.39
CA LYS A 77 -1.39 5.73 8.96
C LYS A 77 -1.53 4.32 8.41
N MET A 78 -0.79 3.34 8.93
CA MET A 78 -1.03 1.92 8.66
C MET A 78 -2.43 1.51 9.12
N ALA A 79 -2.89 2.01 10.27
CA ALA A 79 -4.25 1.75 10.75
C ALA A 79 -5.31 2.44 9.88
N GLU A 80 -5.09 3.69 9.45
CA GLU A 80 -5.99 4.38 8.51
C GLU A 80 -6.04 3.66 7.16
N LEU A 81 -4.88 3.28 6.65
CA LEU A 81 -4.73 2.59 5.37
C LEU A 81 -5.38 1.21 5.43
N GLN A 82 -5.18 0.48 6.53
CA GLN A 82 -5.86 -0.79 6.78
C GLN A 82 -7.38 -0.60 6.79
N LYS A 83 -7.87 0.44 7.46
CA LYS A 83 -9.29 0.77 7.50
C LYS A 83 -9.84 1.14 6.12
N GLU A 84 -9.12 1.93 5.33
CA GLU A 84 -9.57 2.31 3.99
C GLU A 84 -9.60 1.13 3.03
N ILE A 85 -8.61 0.23 3.08
CA ILE A 85 -8.68 -0.97 2.26
C ILE A 85 -9.80 -1.91 2.74
N GLU A 86 -10.01 -2.02 4.04
CA GLU A 86 -11.14 -2.77 4.61
C GLU A 86 -12.49 -2.12 4.22
N GLU A 87 -12.56 -0.80 4.12
CA GLU A 87 -13.76 -0.07 3.66
C GLU A 87 -13.97 -0.21 2.14
N GLU A 88 -12.91 -0.22 1.34
CA GLU A 88 -12.99 -0.42 -0.12
C GLU A 88 -13.28 -1.88 -0.51
N ARG A 89 -12.70 -2.86 0.18
CA ARG A 89 -12.83 -4.29 -0.17
C ARG A 89 -13.82 -5.06 0.71
N GLY A 90 -14.20 -4.55 1.88
CA GLY A 90 -15.16 -5.18 2.79
C GLY A 90 -14.65 -6.43 3.53
N GLU A 91 -13.38 -6.82 3.35
CA GLU A 91 -12.78 -8.00 3.99
C GLU A 91 -11.38 -7.69 4.57
N PRO A 92 -11.04 -8.21 5.77
CA PRO A 92 -9.74 -8.01 6.38
C PRO A 92 -8.66 -8.78 5.62
N ILE A 93 -7.68 -8.05 5.08
CA ILE A 93 -6.60 -8.62 4.25
C ILE A 93 -5.51 -9.27 5.12
N ILE A 94 -5.37 -8.85 6.37
CA ILE A 94 -4.39 -9.41 7.30
C ILE A 94 -5.04 -10.57 8.04
N LYS A 95 -4.74 -11.79 7.62
CA LYS A 95 -4.76 -12.92 8.55
C LYS A 95 -3.61 -12.67 9.52
N GLU A 96 -3.89 -12.18 10.72
CA GLU A 96 -2.97 -12.36 11.83
C GLU A 96 -2.73 -13.87 11.94
N GLU A 97 -1.60 -14.36 11.43
CA GLU A 97 -1.04 -15.63 11.89
C GLU A 97 -0.64 -15.40 13.34
N ASN A 98 -1.62 -15.56 14.23
CA ASN A 98 -1.42 -15.89 15.62
C ASN A 98 -0.62 -17.20 15.66
N SER A 99 0.61 -17.13 16.15
CA SER A 99 1.27 -18.30 16.75
C SER A 99 2.00 -17.92 18.02
#